data_AF-A0A1E5LG49-F1
#
_entry.id   AF-A0A1E5LG49-F1
#
_cell.length_a   1.000
_cell.length_b   1.000
_cell.length_c   1.000
_cell.angle_alpha   90.00
_cell.angle_beta   90.00
_cell.angle_gamma   90.00
#
_symmetry.space_group_name_H-M   'P 1'
#
loop_
_entity.id
_entity.type
_entity.pdbx_description
1 polymer ?
#
loop_
_entity_poly.entity_id
_entity_poly.type
_entity_poly.pdbx_seq_one_letter_code
_entity_poly.pdbx_strand_id
1 'polypeptide(L)'
;MKRKHKLLLLFVAVISIFAYYHFTSPQFNEGELYVGPVTSPTGAYTANSYYETYGGAAGGVNIWVEITYHHESNKTNAIYYGPGRTGFDMEWVNEHTIYIENRSGTEFSEQKTIDVRTGKEVNEQS
;
A
#
# COMPACT_ATOMS: atom_id res chain seq x y z
N MET A 1 -35.72 -8.18 -28.80
CA MET A 1 -34.98 -7.19 -27.97
C MET A 1 -34.13 -6.30 -28.89
N LYS A 2 -34.54 -5.04 -29.10
CA LYS A 2 -34.08 -4.18 -30.21
C LYS A 2 -32.60 -3.80 -30.03
N ARG A 3 -31.79 -3.95 -31.08
CA ARG A 3 -30.31 -3.76 -31.18
C ARG A 3 -29.72 -2.61 -30.32
N LYS A 4 -30.46 -1.51 -30.16
CA LYS A 4 -30.12 -0.36 -29.30
C LYS A 4 -29.95 -0.71 -27.81
N HIS A 5 -30.72 -1.67 -27.29
CA HIS A 5 -30.64 -2.12 -25.90
C HIS A 5 -29.35 -2.94 -25.65
N LYS A 6 -28.88 -3.67 -26.66
CA LYS A 6 -27.61 -4.41 -26.58
C LYS A 6 -26.41 -3.46 -26.56
N LEU A 7 -26.44 -2.37 -27.35
CA LEU A 7 -25.41 -1.33 -27.31
C LEU A 7 -25.39 -0.59 -25.97
N LEU A 8 -26.56 -0.26 -25.43
CA LEU A 8 -26.67 0.40 -24.12
C LEU A 8 -26.08 -0.48 -23.01
N LEU A 9 -26.42 -1.77 -22.99
CA LEU A 9 -25.88 -2.73 -22.01
C LEU A 9 -24.35 -2.87 -22.13
N LEU A 10 -23.81 -2.92 -23.35
CA LEU A 10 -22.36 -2.96 -23.57
C LEU A 10 -21.69 -1.68 -23.04
N PHE A 11 -22.29 -0.52 -23.30
CA PHE A 11 -21.76 0.76 -22.83
C PHE A 11 -21.77 0.85 -21.30
N VAL A 12 -22.85 0.43 -20.66
CA VAL A 12 -22.93 0.35 -19.18
C VAL A 12 -21.88 -0.62 -18.63
N ALA A 13 -21.69 -1.79 -19.25
CA ALA A 13 -20.67 -2.74 -18.81
C ALA A 13 -19.25 -2.16 -18.89
N VAL A 14 -18.90 -1.47 -19.98
CA VAL A 14 -17.59 -0.83 -20.14
C VAL A 14 -17.38 0.27 -19.10
N ILE A 15 -18.38 1.11 -18.84
CA ILE A 15 -18.30 2.16 -17.81
C ILE A 15 -18.12 1.53 -16.42
N SER A 16 -18.89 0.49 -16.09
CA SER A 16 -18.77 -0.18 -14.80
C SER A 16 -17.40 -0.80 -14.58
N ILE A 17 -16.82 -1.43 -15.63
CA ILE A 17 -15.46 -1.97 -15.58
C ILE A 17 -14.44 -0.85 -15.38
N PHE A 18 -14.56 0.23 -16.14
CA PHE A 18 -13.66 1.38 -16.02
C PHE A 18 -13.74 2.03 -14.63
N ALA A 19 -14.95 2.27 -14.12
CA ALA A 19 -15.17 2.81 -12.78
C ALA A 19 -14.62 1.88 -11.69
N TYR A 20 -14.81 0.56 -11.83
CA TYR A 20 -14.25 -0.42 -10.89
C TYR A 20 -12.72 -0.32 -10.83
N TYR A 21 -12.02 -0.28 -11.97
CA TYR A 21 -10.56 -0.13 -11.98
C TYR A 21 -10.08 1.21 -11.42
N HIS A 22 -10.80 2.31 -11.69
CA HIS A 22 -10.43 3.64 -11.20
C HIS A 22 -10.67 3.85 -9.71
N PHE A 23 -11.75 3.28 -9.14
CA PHE A 23 -12.10 3.44 -7.73
C PHE A 23 -11.48 2.40 -6.80
N THR A 24 -11.16 1.21 -7.31
CA THR A 24 -10.57 0.13 -6.48
C THR A 24 -9.06 0.28 -6.33
N SER A 25 -8.42 1.10 -7.15
CA SER A 25 -6.99 1.40 -7.01
C SER A 25 -6.82 2.53 -6.01
N PRO A 26 -6.33 2.28 -4.79
CA PRO A 26 -6.03 3.37 -3.86
C PRO A 26 -5.01 4.30 -4.50
N GLN A 27 -5.39 5.57 -4.67
CA GLN A 27 -4.49 6.63 -5.14
C GLN A 27 -3.72 7.15 -3.93
N PHE A 28 -2.47 6.72 -3.77
CA PHE A 28 -1.61 7.08 -2.65
C PHE A 28 -0.76 8.35 -2.90
N ASN A 29 -1.16 9.19 -3.86
CA ASN A 29 -0.30 10.26 -4.38
C ASN A 29 -0.28 11.57 -3.58
N GLU A 30 -1.02 11.68 -2.46
CA GLU A 30 -1.19 12.95 -1.71
C GLU A 30 -0.55 12.95 -0.31
N GLY A 31 0.21 11.93 0.06
CA GLY A 31 0.87 11.83 1.38
C GLY A 31 2.20 12.55 1.51
N GLU A 32 2.54 12.93 2.75
CA GLU A 32 3.86 13.41 3.12
C GLU A 32 4.80 12.24 3.44
N LEU A 33 6.06 12.30 2.98
CA LEU A 33 7.07 11.30 3.32
C LEU A 33 7.30 11.27 4.85
N TYR A 34 7.29 10.07 5.43
CA TYR A 34 7.45 9.87 6.86
C TYR A 34 8.74 9.16 7.24
N VAL A 35 8.91 7.90 6.82
CA VAL A 35 10.13 7.10 7.04
C VAL A 35 10.68 6.63 5.69
N GLY A 36 12.00 6.59 5.59
CA GLY A 36 12.72 6.20 4.38
C GLY A 36 13.39 7.38 3.67
N PRO A 37 14.04 7.14 2.52
CA PRO A 37 14.11 5.85 1.83
C PRO A 37 14.91 4.79 2.60
N VAL A 38 14.41 3.55 2.61
CA VAL A 38 15.14 2.37 3.12
C VAL A 38 15.38 1.40 1.96
N THR A 39 16.64 1.24 1.58
CA THR A 39 17.05 0.45 0.41
C THR A 39 17.29 -1.02 0.78
N SER A 40 16.87 -1.95 -0.07
CA SER A 40 17.13 -3.38 0.12
C SER A 40 18.64 -3.69 0.07
N PRO A 41 19.10 -4.80 0.66
CA PRO A 41 20.53 -5.17 0.67
C PRO A 41 21.26 -5.08 -0.68
N THR A 42 20.61 -5.45 -1.78
CA THR A 42 21.19 -5.34 -3.13
C THR A 42 20.80 -4.07 -3.88
N GLY A 43 19.88 -3.27 -3.34
CA GLY A 43 19.35 -2.07 -3.99
C GLY A 43 18.33 -2.34 -5.09
N ALA A 44 17.78 -3.56 -5.19
CA ALA A 44 16.72 -3.86 -6.15
C ALA A 44 15.37 -3.20 -5.79
N TYR A 45 15.20 -2.84 -4.51
CA TYR A 45 13.99 -2.21 -3.98
C TYR A 45 14.33 -1.02 -3.07
N THR A 46 13.46 -0.02 -3.05
CA THR A 46 13.46 1.05 -2.04
C THR A 46 12.09 1.17 -1.42
N ALA A 47 12.03 1.18 -0.09
CA ALA A 47 10.80 1.40 0.67
C ALA A 47 10.71 2.85 1.16
N ASN A 48 9.55 3.47 0.97
CA ASN A 48 9.18 4.76 1.54
C ASN A 48 7.85 4.61 2.24
N SER A 49 7.71 5.19 3.44
CA SER A 49 6.41 5.33 4.08
C SER A 49 5.93 6.77 3.99
N TYR A 50 4.62 6.91 3.88
CA TYR A 50 3.97 8.20 3.77
C TYR A 50 2.82 8.28 4.74
N TYR A 51 2.47 9.49 5.14
CA TYR A 51 1.34 9.74 6.01
C TYR A 51 0.44 10.84 5.47
N GLU A 52 -0.83 10.76 5.84
CA GLU A 52 -1.83 11.79 5.55
C GLU A 52 -2.72 11.99 6.77
N THR A 53 -2.90 13.24 7.19
CA THR A 53 -3.83 13.58 8.26
C THR A 53 -5.27 13.56 7.75
N TYR A 54 -6.19 12.94 8.49
CA TYR A 54 -7.63 13.04 8.21
C TYR A 54 -8.38 13.74 9.36
N GLY A 55 -9.41 14.51 9.00
CA GLY A 55 -10.17 15.35 9.93
C GLY A 55 -11.43 14.70 10.51
N GLY A 56 -12.10 15.41 11.42
CA GLY A 56 -13.32 15.01 12.11
C GLY A 56 -13.22 15.24 13.63
N ALA A 57 -14.22 14.79 14.40
CA ALA A 57 -14.18 14.91 15.86
C ALA A 57 -13.07 14.07 16.52
N ALA A 58 -12.68 12.96 15.89
CA ALA A 58 -11.58 12.10 16.36
C ALA A 58 -10.23 12.51 15.74
N GLY A 59 -10.23 12.98 14.48
CA GLY A 59 -9.02 13.16 13.69
C GLY A 59 -8.19 11.89 13.56
N GLY A 60 -7.04 11.98 12.89
CA GLY A 60 -6.03 10.94 12.89
C GLY A 60 -5.08 11.04 11.71
N VAL A 61 -4.24 10.03 11.57
CA VAL A 61 -3.27 9.90 10.50
C VAL A 61 -3.47 8.53 9.86
N ASN A 62 -3.42 8.45 8.55
CA ASN A 62 -3.22 7.20 7.83
C ASN A 62 -1.75 7.11 7.45
N ILE A 63 -1.21 5.89 7.44
CA ILE A 63 0.15 5.60 7.02
C ILE A 63 0.14 4.46 6.01
N TRP A 64 1.01 4.52 5.02
CA TRP A 64 1.22 3.43 4.07
C TRP A 64 2.69 3.31 3.69
N VAL A 65 3.06 2.15 3.14
CA VAL A 65 4.41 1.87 2.65
C VAL A 65 4.34 1.56 1.17
N GLU A 66 5.13 2.29 0.39
CA GLU A 66 5.36 2.04 -1.03
C GLU A 66 6.74 1.43 -1.27
N ILE A 67 6.78 0.41 -2.12
CA ILE A 67 8.01 -0.17 -2.63
C ILE A 67 8.23 0.31 -4.07
N THR A 68 9.40 0.88 -4.34
CA THR A 68 9.91 1.17 -5.68
C THR A 68 10.71 -0.02 -6.19
N TYR A 69 10.32 -0.58 -7.33
CA TYR A 69 10.94 -1.73 -7.98
C TYR A 69 11.92 -1.23 -9.05
N HIS A 70 13.21 -1.11 -8.72
CA HIS A 70 14.20 -0.49 -9.62
C HIS A 70 14.46 -1.29 -10.90
N HIS A 71 14.23 -2.60 -10.86
CA HIS A 71 14.31 -3.48 -12.02
C HIS A 71 13.06 -3.42 -12.92
N GLU A 72 11.95 -2.84 -12.45
CA GLU A 72 10.69 -2.69 -13.20
C GLU A 72 10.43 -1.22 -13.57
N SER A 73 11.45 -0.53 -14.09
CA SER A 73 11.34 0.88 -14.50
C SER A 73 10.84 1.81 -13.38
N ASN A 74 11.26 1.54 -12.13
CA ASN A 74 10.83 2.27 -10.94
C ASN A 74 9.32 2.27 -10.71
N LYS A 75 8.62 1.18 -11.11
CA LYS A 75 7.23 0.96 -10.73
C LYS A 75 7.09 1.01 -9.20
N THR A 76 6.04 1.63 -8.69
CA THR A 76 5.72 1.69 -7.26
C THR A 76 4.48 0.87 -6.95
N ASN A 77 4.47 0.16 -5.83
CA ASN A 77 3.28 -0.50 -5.30
C ASN A 77 3.21 -0.29 -3.77
N ALA A 78 2.02 0.00 -3.26
CA ALA A 78 1.79 -0.01 -1.83
C ALA A 78 1.65 -1.44 -1.30
N ILE A 79 2.33 -1.74 -0.20
CA ILE A 79 2.34 -3.07 0.44
C ILE A 79 1.71 -3.07 1.83
N TYR A 80 1.51 -1.90 2.43
CA TYR A 80 0.95 -1.73 3.76
C TYR A 80 0.09 -0.47 3.78
N TYR A 81 -1.03 -0.52 4.52
CA TYR A 81 -1.88 0.63 4.82
C TYR A 81 -2.51 0.42 6.19
N GLY A 82 -2.48 1.45 7.03
CA GLY A 82 -3.10 1.39 8.36
C GLY A 82 -3.25 2.75 9.01
N PRO A 83 -3.92 2.82 10.17
CA PRO A 83 -3.92 4.03 10.99
C PRO A 83 -2.50 4.30 11.50
N GLY A 84 -2.01 5.52 11.33
CA GLY A 84 -0.71 5.96 11.81
C GLY A 84 -0.67 5.96 13.34
N ARG A 85 0.38 5.38 13.90
CA ARG A 85 0.64 5.36 15.35
C ARG A 85 2.01 5.98 15.64
N THR A 86 2.27 6.26 16.92
CA THR A 86 3.46 7.03 17.32
C THR A 86 4.78 6.28 17.15
N GLY A 87 4.77 4.95 17.16
CA GLY A 87 5.94 4.14 16.82
C GLY A 87 5.73 3.49 15.46
N PHE A 88 6.31 4.05 14.42
CA PHE A 88 6.37 3.41 13.11
C PHE A 88 7.83 3.17 12.75
N ASP A 89 8.14 1.98 12.27
CA ASP A 89 9.46 1.65 11.73
C ASP A 89 9.34 0.62 10.60
N MET A 90 10.35 0.57 9.74
CA MET A 90 10.46 -0.44 8.71
C MET A 90 11.90 -0.77 8.38
N GLU A 91 12.19 -2.06 8.22
CA GLU A 91 13.53 -2.56 7.93
C GLU A 91 13.50 -3.78 7.00
N TRP A 92 14.54 -3.93 6.17
CA TRP A 92 14.69 -5.12 5.33
C TRP A 92 15.24 -6.28 6.16
N VAL A 93 14.45 -7.35 6.28
CA VAL A 93 14.87 -8.62 6.91
C VAL A 93 15.83 -9.37 5.99
N ASN A 94 15.55 -9.33 4.68
CA ASN A 94 16.41 -9.85 3.62
C ASN A 94 16.09 -9.11 2.32
N GLU A 95 16.63 -9.58 1.19
CA GLU A 95 16.47 -8.90 -0.10
C GLU A 95 15.02 -8.65 -0.52
N HIS A 96 14.11 -9.56 -0.21
CA HIS A 96 12.75 -9.54 -0.72
C HIS A 96 11.71 -9.38 0.39
N THR A 97 12.15 -9.25 1.64
CA THR A 97 11.26 -9.26 2.80
C THR A 97 11.51 -8.04 3.65
N ILE A 98 10.45 -7.27 3.89
CA ILE A 98 10.46 -6.09 4.74
C ILE A 98 9.62 -6.35 5.98
N TYR A 99 10.14 -5.96 7.13
CA TYR A 99 9.43 -5.90 8.40
C TYR A 99 8.89 -4.48 8.58
N ILE A 100 7.64 -4.37 9.04
CA ILE A 100 6.95 -3.13 9.32
C ILE A 100 6.38 -3.23 10.73
N GLU A 101 6.73 -2.27 11.58
CA GLU A 101 6.13 -2.09 12.90
C GLU A 101 5.29 -0.81 12.91
N ASN A 102 4.06 -0.90 13.42
CA ASN A 102 3.17 0.23 13.64
C ASN A 102 2.49 0.08 15.02
N ARG A 103 3.02 0.76 16.03
CA ARG A 103 2.65 0.62 17.44
C ARG A 103 2.23 1.94 18.10
N SER A 104 1.26 1.84 19.01
CA SER A 104 0.79 2.90 19.89
C SER A 104 0.87 2.40 21.33
N GLY A 105 2.01 2.65 22.00
CA GLY A 105 2.26 2.15 23.34
C GLY A 105 2.34 0.62 23.41
N THR A 106 2.02 0.04 24.57
CA THR A 106 2.12 -1.41 24.82
C THR A 106 0.86 -2.20 24.45
N GLU A 107 -0.26 -1.53 24.14
CA GLU A 107 -1.56 -2.17 23.95
C GLU A 107 -1.96 -2.37 22.49
N PHE A 108 -1.44 -1.54 21.58
CA PHE A 108 -1.75 -1.64 20.16
C PHE A 108 -0.47 -1.68 19.35
N SER A 109 0.03 -2.89 19.05
CA SER A 109 1.15 -3.11 18.15
C SER A 109 0.68 -3.94 16.97
N GLU A 110 0.92 -3.43 15.76
CA GLU A 110 0.81 -4.21 14.52
C GLU A 110 2.22 -4.43 13.98
N GLN A 111 2.56 -5.69 13.75
CA GLN A 111 3.84 -6.09 13.18
C GLN A 111 3.55 -6.97 11.98
N LYS A 112 4.15 -6.64 10.83
CA LYS A 112 3.97 -7.37 9.57
C LYS A 112 5.30 -7.60 8.90
N THR A 113 5.48 -8.81 8.43
CA THR A 113 6.63 -9.20 7.60
C THR A 113 6.09 -9.54 6.21
N ILE A 114 6.50 -8.82 5.17
CA ILE A 114 5.89 -8.91 3.83
C ILE A 114 6.94 -9.28 2.80
N ASP A 115 6.67 -10.31 1.98
CA ASP A 115 7.46 -10.58 0.77
C ASP A 115 7.00 -9.65 -0.37
N VAL A 116 7.84 -8.70 -0.74
CA VAL A 116 7.51 -7.64 -1.71
C VAL A 116 7.30 -8.15 -3.14
N ARG A 117 7.72 -9.37 -3.46
CA ARG A 117 7.45 -9.99 -4.77
C ARG A 117 6.03 -10.51 -4.86
N THR A 118 5.46 -10.93 -3.73
CA THR A 118 4.13 -11.53 -3.67
C THR A 118 3.08 -10.60 -3.07
N GLY A 119 3.51 -9.59 -2.31
CA GLY A 119 2.64 -8.71 -1.50
C GLY A 119 1.98 -9.44 -0.33
N LYS A 120 2.42 -10.66 -0.01
CA LYS A 120 1.82 -11.50 1.04
C LYS A 120 2.64 -11.41 2.32
N GLU A 121 1.91 -11.48 3.44
CA GLU A 121 2.50 -11.62 4.76
C GLU A 121 3.17 -13.00 4.90
N VAL A 122 4.36 -13.00 5.48
CA VAL A 122 5.14 -14.19 5.79
C VAL A 122 4.72 -14.65 7.18
N ASN A 123 3.87 -15.68 7.25
CA ASN A 123 3.55 -16.32 8.51
C ASN A 123 4.69 -17.26 8.91
N GLU A 124 5.26 -17.08 10.10
CA GLU A 124 6.10 -18.11 10.72
C GLU A 124 5.21 -19.29 11.13
N GLN A 125 5.03 -20.28 10.26
CA GLN A 125 4.64 -21.61 10.70
C GLN A 125 5.93 -22.39 10.96
N SER A 126 6.32 -22.43 12.24
CA SER A 126 7.26 -23.41 12.82
C SER A 126 6.47 -24.42 13.63
#